data_AF-K6YV62-F1
#
_entry.id   AF-K6YV62-F1
#
_cell.length_a   1.000
_cell.length_b   1.000
_cell.length_c   1.000
_cell.angle_alpha   90.00
_cell.angle_beta   90.00
_cell.angle_gamma   90.00
#
_symmetry.space_group_name_H-M   'P 1'
#
loop_
_entity.id
_entity.type
_entity.pdbx_description
1 polymer ?
#
loop_
_entity_poly.entity_id
_entity_poly.type
_entity_poly.pdbx_seq_one_letter_code
_entity_poly.pdbx_strand_id
1 'polypeptide(L)'
;MDWLIGLLLLLVGGIIGFFVAKYFNQEKQSESDKAQGGQTIQELMHQQAAMHIQETKQIAEKLVDQSARLQQQVENYEQLLISQQAGPEGSSLNYFGEHTTAYLRNKSPKPTRKDSSADIQPLDFSSKSSGLFSGQEETPAKETK
;
A
#
# COMPACT_ATOMS: atom_id res chain seq x y z
N MET A 1 4.49 -17.14 88.35
CA MET A 1 4.94 -17.78 87.10
C MET A 1 3.80 -17.91 86.07
N ASP A 2 2.55 -17.68 86.45
CA ASP A 2 1.37 -17.90 85.60
C ASP A 2 1.13 -16.80 84.55
N TRP A 3 1.66 -15.59 84.74
CA TRP A 3 1.50 -14.50 83.77
C TRP A 3 2.22 -14.77 82.43
N LEU A 4 3.27 -15.60 82.45
CA LEU A 4 4.09 -15.95 81.28
C LEU A 4 3.31 -16.86 80.32
N ILE A 5 2.44 -17.73 80.86
CA ILE A 5 1.56 -18.60 80.05
C ILE A 5 0.48 -17.78 79.36
N GLY A 6 -0.06 -16.76 80.03
CA GLY A 6 -1.03 -15.83 79.46
C GLY A 6 -0.43 -15.01 78.33
N LEU A 7 0.80 -14.53 78.49
CA LEU A 7 1.53 -13.79 77.46
C LEU A 7 1.81 -14.67 76.23
N LEU A 8 2.22 -15.93 76.43
CA LEU A 8 2.49 -16.87 75.35
C LEU A 8 1.22 -17.24 74.58
N LEU A 9 0.10 -17.46 75.30
CA LEU A 9 -1.19 -17.77 74.68
C LEU A 9 -1.73 -16.58 73.87
N LEU A 10 -1.56 -15.35 74.37
CA LEU A 10 -1.93 -14.13 73.64
C LEU A 10 -1.12 -13.96 72.36
N LEU A 11 0.17 -14.30 72.38
CA LEU A 11 1.04 -14.21 71.20
C LEU A 11 0.61 -15.22 70.13
N VAL A 12 0.35 -16.47 70.53
CA VAL A 12 -0.13 -17.53 69.62
C VAL A 12 -1.53 -17.21 69.08
N GLY A 13 -2.45 -16.77 69.93
CA GLY A 13 -3.79 -16.36 69.53
C GLY A 13 -3.79 -15.15 68.58
N GLY A 14 -2.88 -14.19 68.81
CA GLY A 14 -2.69 -13.04 67.93
C GLY A 14 -2.19 -13.42 66.54
N ILE A 15 -1.25 -14.37 66.43
CA ILE A 15 -0.75 -14.86 65.15
C ILE A 15 -1.85 -15.57 64.37
N ILE A 16 -2.61 -16.46 65.04
CA ILE A 16 -3.70 -17.21 64.41
C ILE A 16 -4.84 -16.26 64.00
N GLY A 17 -5.24 -15.33 64.87
CA GLY A 17 -6.25 -14.32 64.58
C GLY A 17 -5.86 -13.41 63.42
N PHE A 18 -4.58 -13.01 63.34
CA PHE A 18 -4.06 -12.22 62.22
C PHE A 18 -4.14 -12.98 60.90
N PHE A 19 -3.81 -14.27 60.88
CA PHE A 19 -3.89 -15.08 59.66
C PHE A 19 -5.34 -15.26 59.18
N VAL A 20 -6.27 -15.55 60.09
CA VAL A 20 -7.70 -15.69 59.76
C VAL A 20 -8.27 -14.36 59.25
N ALA A 21 -7.98 -13.25 59.94
CA ALA A 21 -8.43 -11.92 59.52
C ALA A 21 -7.84 -11.53 58.16
N LYS A 22 -6.56 -11.83 57.92
CA LYS A 22 -5.89 -11.53 56.65
C LYS A 22 -6.50 -12.33 55.50
N TYR A 23 -6.77 -13.62 55.70
CA TYR A 23 -7.37 -14.48 54.68
C TYR A 23 -8.80 -14.02 54.34
N PHE A 24 -9.62 -13.74 55.36
CA PHE A 24 -11.00 -13.30 55.16
C PHE A 24 -11.11 -11.90 54.54
N ASN A 25 -10.17 -11.00 54.87
CA ASN A 25 -10.13 -9.66 54.26
C ASN A 25 -9.65 -9.72 52.80
N GLN A 26 -8.74 -10.64 52.46
CA GLN A 26 -8.23 -10.82 51.10
C GLN A 26 -9.31 -11.32 50.14
N GLU A 27 -10.20 -12.22 50.58
CA GLU A 27 -11.35 -12.67 49.78
C GLU A 27 -12.32 -11.51 49.46
N LYS A 28 -12.69 -10.72 50.46
CA LYS A 28 -13.60 -9.56 50.27
C LYS A 28 -13.01 -8.48 49.37
N GLN A 29 -11.72 -8.20 49.52
CA GLN A 29 -11.03 -7.22 48.68
C GLN A 29 -10.94 -7.70 47.23
N SER A 30 -10.71 -9.01 47.01
CA SER A 30 -10.68 -9.61 45.67
C SER A 30 -12.04 -9.57 44.95
N GLU A 31 -13.14 -9.67 45.68
CA GLU A 31 -14.49 -9.59 45.13
C GLU A 31 -14.88 -8.15 44.76
N SER A 32 -14.53 -7.18 45.62
CA SER A 32 -14.69 -5.75 45.34
C SER A 32 -13.85 -5.28 44.14
N ASP A 33 -12.59 -5.70 44.05
CA ASP A 33 -11.70 -5.35 42.94
C ASP A 33 -12.17 -5.94 41.61
N LYS A 34 -12.76 -7.14 41.62
CA LYS A 34 -13.38 -7.75 40.43
C LYS A 34 -14.65 -7.01 39.98
N ALA A 35 -15.50 -6.58 40.92
CA ALA A 35 -16.71 -5.82 40.60
C ALA A 35 -16.37 -4.44 40.02
N GLN A 36 -15.35 -3.77 40.58
CA GLN A 36 -14.88 -2.47 40.12
C GLN A 36 -14.14 -2.58 38.77
N GLY A 37 -13.36 -3.65 38.57
CA GLY A 37 -12.74 -3.96 37.28
C GLY A 37 -13.77 -4.27 36.18
N GLY A 38 -14.84 -5.01 36.49
CA GLY A 38 -15.91 -5.31 35.55
C GLY A 38 -16.67 -4.07 35.05
N GLN A 39 -16.99 -3.13 35.94
CA GLN A 39 -17.63 -1.87 35.58
C GLN A 39 -16.70 -0.99 34.72
N THR A 40 -15.41 -0.97 35.03
CA THR A 40 -14.41 -0.21 34.26
C THR A 40 -14.21 -0.77 32.86
N ILE A 41 -14.21 -2.11 32.71
CA ILE A 41 -14.12 -2.78 31.41
C ILE A 41 -15.35 -2.48 30.55
N GLN A 42 -16.53 -2.48 31.15
CA GLN A 42 -17.77 -2.19 30.44
C GLN A 42 -17.80 -0.75 29.93
N GLU A 43 -17.42 0.22 30.76
CA GLU A 43 -17.29 1.63 30.36
C GLU A 43 -16.29 1.80 29.19
N LEU A 44 -15.14 1.13 29.27
CA LEU A 44 -14.10 1.16 28.23
C LEU A 44 -14.59 0.52 26.93
N MET A 45 -15.34 -0.59 27.00
CA MET A 45 -15.97 -1.20 25.83
C MET A 45 -16.98 -0.27 25.15
N HIS A 46 -17.79 0.45 25.92
CA HIS A 46 -18.73 1.43 25.36
C HIS A 46 -18.01 2.58 24.65
N GLN A 47 -16.94 3.10 25.25
CA GLN A 47 -16.11 4.13 24.63
C GLN A 47 -15.41 3.63 23.37
N GLN A 48 -14.88 2.40 23.39
CA GLN A 48 -14.26 1.78 22.23
C GLN A 48 -15.28 1.56 21.11
N ALA A 49 -16.48 1.05 21.42
CA ALA A 49 -17.54 0.85 20.42
C ALA A 49 -17.94 2.16 19.72
N ALA A 50 -18.05 3.26 20.46
CA ALA A 50 -18.36 4.57 19.88
C ALA A 50 -17.27 5.05 18.90
N MET A 51 -15.99 4.86 19.25
CA MET A 51 -14.87 5.20 18.35
C MET A 51 -14.85 4.32 17.09
N HIS A 52 -15.02 3.01 17.23
CA HIS A 52 -15.06 2.07 16.09
C HIS A 52 -16.23 2.36 15.13
N ILE A 53 -17.38 2.79 15.66
CA ILE A 53 -18.52 3.22 14.82
C ILE A 53 -18.16 4.48 14.02
N GLN A 54 -17.48 5.44 14.63
CA GLN A 54 -17.06 6.66 13.94
C GLN A 54 -16.02 6.37 12.85
N GLU A 55 -15.03 5.52 13.14
CA GLU A 55 -14.04 5.07 12.16
C GLU A 55 -14.69 4.31 11.00
N THR A 56 -15.65 3.43 11.29
CA THR A 56 -16.40 2.69 10.27
C THR A 56 -17.20 3.63 9.37
N LYS A 57 -17.83 4.67 9.94
CA LYS A 57 -18.53 5.70 9.15
C LYS A 57 -17.59 6.44 8.20
N GLN A 58 -16.40 6.82 8.67
CA GLN A 58 -15.40 7.47 7.82
C GLN A 58 -14.90 6.56 6.70
N ILE A 59 -14.74 5.27 6.97
CA ILE A 59 -14.38 4.27 5.93
C ILE A 59 -15.52 4.15 4.91
N ALA A 60 -16.77 4.12 5.36
CA ALA A 60 -17.93 4.06 4.47
C ALA A 60 -18.02 5.29 3.56
N GLU A 61 -17.81 6.50 4.09
CA GLU A 61 -17.76 7.73 3.29
C GLU A 61 -16.63 7.68 2.25
N LYS A 62 -15.42 7.26 2.64
CA LYS A 62 -14.31 7.09 1.70
C LYS A 62 -14.61 6.07 0.61
N LEU A 63 -15.32 4.97 0.94
CA LEU A 63 -15.70 3.96 -0.04
C LEU A 63 -16.68 4.53 -1.07
N VAL A 64 -17.64 5.35 -0.64
CA VAL A 64 -18.57 6.06 -1.52
C VAL A 64 -17.81 7.00 -2.46
N ASP A 65 -16.88 7.81 -1.91
CA ASP A 65 -16.04 8.71 -2.72
C ASP A 65 -15.19 7.94 -3.74
N GLN A 66 -14.59 6.81 -3.34
CA GLN A 66 -13.81 5.96 -4.22
C GLN A 66 -14.67 5.33 -5.31
N SER A 67 -15.89 4.90 -4.99
CA SER A 67 -16.83 4.37 -5.97
C SER A 67 -17.23 5.44 -7.00
N ALA A 68 -17.49 6.67 -6.55
CA ALA A 68 -17.81 7.78 -7.45
C ALA A 68 -16.64 8.10 -8.39
N ARG A 69 -15.41 8.13 -7.88
CA ARG A 69 -14.20 8.32 -8.69
C ARG A 69 -14.01 7.19 -9.70
N LEU A 70 -14.24 5.94 -9.30
CA LEU A 70 -14.16 4.80 -10.20
C LEU A 70 -15.18 4.91 -11.33
N GLN A 71 -16.41 5.30 -11.02
CA GLN A 71 -17.45 5.52 -12.03
C GLN A 71 -17.03 6.61 -13.04
N GLN A 72 -16.48 7.72 -12.56
CA GLN A 72 -15.97 8.78 -13.43
C GLN A 72 -14.80 8.29 -14.31
N GLN A 73 -13.92 7.43 -13.78
CA GLN A 73 -12.85 6.82 -14.58
C GLN A 73 -13.41 5.93 -15.69
N VAL A 74 -14.41 5.11 -15.39
CA VAL A 74 -15.09 4.26 -16.38
C VAL A 74 -15.72 5.11 -17.48
N GLU A 75 -16.45 6.16 -17.13
CA GLU A 75 -17.07 7.08 -18.10
C GLU A 75 -16.01 7.75 -18.99
N ASN A 76 -14.90 8.22 -18.41
CA ASN A 76 -13.77 8.76 -19.17
C ASN A 76 -13.18 7.72 -20.14
N TYR A 77 -13.03 6.46 -19.71
CA TYR A 77 -12.54 5.40 -20.58
C TYR A 77 -13.51 5.11 -21.72
N GLU A 78 -14.81 5.04 -21.46
CA GLU A 78 -15.84 4.87 -22.50
C GLU A 78 -15.76 6.00 -23.53
N GLN A 79 -15.61 7.25 -23.08
CA GLN A 79 -15.45 8.41 -23.96
C GLN A 79 -14.17 8.34 -24.81
N LEU A 80 -13.06 7.86 -24.24
CA LEU A 80 -11.80 7.64 -24.96
C LEU A 80 -11.89 6.51 -26.00
N LEU A 81 -12.67 5.46 -25.74
CA LEU A 81 -12.92 4.41 -26.73
C LEU A 81 -13.79 4.93 -27.88
N ILE A 82 -14.84 5.69 -27.58
CA ILE A 82 -15.72 6.29 -28.59
C ILE A 82 -14.92 7.26 -29.48
N SER A 83 -14.04 8.06 -28.89
CA SER A 83 -13.20 9.01 -29.65
C SER A 83 -12.14 8.31 -30.51
N GLN A 84 -11.58 7.18 -30.07
CA GLN A 84 -10.69 6.35 -30.90
C GLN A 84 -11.43 5.67 -32.07
N GLN A 85 -12.67 5.22 -31.84
CA GLN A 85 -13.49 4.58 -32.88
C GLN A 85 -13.92 5.57 -33.99
N ALA A 86 -13.92 6.88 -33.70
CA ALA A 86 -14.33 7.95 -34.63
C ALA A 86 -13.37 8.21 -35.83
N GLY A 87 -12.31 7.41 -36.00
CA GLY A 87 -11.54 7.32 -37.23
C GLY A 87 -10.24 8.15 -37.28
N PRO A 88 -9.36 7.89 -38.27
CA PRO A 88 -7.94 8.25 -38.25
C PRO A 88 -7.63 9.73 -38.58
N GLU A 89 -8.63 10.54 -38.89
CA GLU A 89 -8.45 11.86 -39.50
C GLU A 89 -8.43 13.02 -38.48
N GLY A 90 -8.62 12.76 -37.18
CA GLY A 90 -8.81 13.85 -36.20
C GLY A 90 -7.96 13.81 -34.92
N SER A 91 -7.34 12.68 -34.59
CA SER A 91 -6.65 12.54 -33.30
C SER A 91 -5.26 11.98 -33.53
N SER A 92 -4.25 12.84 -33.42
CA SER A 92 -2.88 12.39 -33.14
C SER A 92 -2.96 11.46 -31.93
N LEU A 93 -2.88 10.15 -32.17
CA LEU A 93 -2.95 9.15 -31.12
C LEU A 93 -1.83 9.50 -30.14
N ASN A 94 -2.18 9.94 -28.94
CA ASN A 94 -1.22 10.24 -27.91
C ASN A 94 -0.72 8.91 -27.35
N TYR A 95 0.20 8.25 -28.07
CA TYR A 95 0.87 7.01 -27.66
C TYR A 95 1.64 7.19 -26.34
N PHE A 96 1.91 8.44 -25.97
CA PHE A 96 2.66 8.81 -24.79
C PHE A 96 1.78 9.65 -23.86
N GLY A 97 1.92 9.44 -22.54
CA GLY A 97 1.25 10.28 -21.55
C GLY A 97 1.63 11.75 -21.67
N GLU A 98 0.84 12.64 -21.10
CA GLU A 98 0.93 14.10 -21.28
C GLU A 98 2.35 14.66 -21.07
N HIS A 99 3.04 14.19 -20.02
CA HIS A 99 4.41 14.61 -19.71
C HIS A 99 5.43 14.17 -20.76
N THR A 100 5.29 12.95 -21.29
CA THR A 100 6.22 12.39 -22.28
C THR A 100 6.02 13.06 -23.63
N THR A 101 4.78 13.35 -24.02
CA THR A 101 4.45 14.09 -25.24
C THR A 101 5.02 15.51 -25.20
N ALA A 102 4.85 16.23 -24.08
CA ALA A 102 5.43 17.55 -23.89
C ALA A 102 6.96 17.54 -23.98
N TYR A 103 7.60 16.53 -23.37
CA TYR A 103 9.05 16.36 -23.42
C TYR A 103 9.54 16.10 -24.86
N LEU A 104 8.93 15.18 -25.60
CA LEU A 104 9.32 14.86 -26.98
C LEU A 104 9.15 16.06 -27.90
N ARG A 105 8.04 16.80 -27.78
CA ARG A 105 7.80 18.02 -28.57
C ARG A 105 8.88 19.08 -28.32
N ASN A 106 9.32 19.21 -27.06
CA ASN A 106 10.33 20.19 -26.69
C ASN A 106 11.76 19.72 -27.05
N LYS A 107 11.98 18.40 -27.07
CA LYS A 107 13.28 17.79 -27.41
C LYS A 107 13.47 17.45 -28.88
N SER A 108 12.45 17.53 -29.73
CA SER A 108 12.58 17.23 -31.16
C SER A 108 13.13 18.44 -31.93
N PRO A 109 14.44 18.52 -32.27
CA PRO A 109 14.88 19.42 -33.31
C PRO A 109 14.20 18.99 -34.62
N LYS A 110 13.65 19.94 -35.38
CA LYS A 110 13.08 19.65 -36.70
C LYS A 110 14.14 18.89 -37.52
N PRO A 111 13.89 17.64 -37.94
CA PRO A 111 14.83 16.95 -38.79
C PRO A 111 14.88 17.70 -40.13
N THR A 112 15.99 18.37 -40.42
CA THR A 112 16.29 18.85 -41.76
C THR A 112 16.43 17.62 -42.64
N ARG A 113 15.36 17.29 -43.37
CA ARG A 113 15.39 16.30 -44.44
C ARG A 113 16.43 16.79 -45.45
N LYS A 114 17.55 16.08 -45.56
CA LYS A 114 18.49 16.32 -46.66
C LYS A 114 17.78 15.86 -47.94
N ASP A 115 17.70 16.73 -48.93
CA ASP A 115 17.14 16.36 -50.24
C ASP A 115 17.97 15.21 -50.80
N SER A 116 17.32 14.06 -50.94
CA SER A 116 17.93 12.91 -51.62
C SER A 116 17.99 13.28 -53.09
N SER A 117 19.19 13.47 -53.62
CA SER A 117 19.39 13.62 -55.06
C SER A 117 18.83 12.37 -55.76
N ALA A 118 17.92 12.56 -56.70
CA ALA A 118 17.29 11.47 -57.46
C ALA A 118 18.27 10.64 -58.32
N ASP A 119 19.53 11.07 -58.38
CA ASP A 119 20.61 10.42 -59.13
C ASP A 119 21.29 9.25 -58.36
N ILE A 120 20.93 9.04 -57.09
CA ILE A 120 21.48 7.96 -56.27
C ILE A 120 20.39 6.91 -56.06
N GLN A 121 20.56 5.73 -56.67
CA GLN A 121 19.75 4.56 -56.34
C GLN A 121 19.89 4.24 -54.85
N PRO A 122 18.80 3.92 -54.13
CA PRO A 122 18.89 3.59 -52.71
C PRO A 122 19.83 2.39 -52.55
N LEU A 123 20.84 2.52 -51.68
CA LEU A 123 21.69 1.39 -51.34
C LEU A 123 20.82 0.27 -50.78
N ASP A 124 20.89 -0.90 -51.41
CA ASP A 124 20.28 -2.12 -50.90
C ASP A 124 21.06 -2.57 -49.65
N PHE A 125 20.49 -2.30 -48.49
CA PHE A 125 21.08 -2.66 -47.19
C PHE A 125 20.83 -4.13 -46.80
N SER A 126 20.29 -4.98 -47.68
CA SER A 126 20.09 -6.41 -47.39
C SER A 126 21.38 -7.16 -47.06
N SER A 127 22.53 -6.65 -47.49
CA SER A 127 23.85 -7.21 -47.20
C SER A 127 24.44 -6.80 -45.84
N LYS A 128 23.88 -5.78 -45.18
CA LYS A 128 24.30 -5.36 -43.84
C LYS A 128 23.20 -5.69 -42.85
N SER A 129 23.42 -6.73 -42.04
CA SER A 129 22.54 -7.07 -40.92
C SER A 129 22.44 -5.88 -39.96
N SER A 130 21.40 -5.06 -40.12
CA SER A 130 21.06 -3.98 -39.20
C SER A 130 20.36 -4.59 -37.97
N GLY A 131 21.15 -5.18 -37.08
CA GLY A 131 20.70 -5.76 -35.82
C GLY A 131 21.86 -5.88 -34.83
N LEU A 132 21.55 -6.16 -33.56
CA LEU A 132 22.53 -6.31 -32.46
C LEU A 132 23.52 -7.47 -32.65
N PHE A 133 23.37 -8.24 -33.73
CA PHE A 133 24.31 -9.28 -34.15
C PHE A 133 24.84 -8.93 -35.53
N SER A 134 26.07 -8.41 -35.57
CA SER A 134 26.88 -8.35 -36.78
C SER A 134 27.47 -9.74 -37.01
N GLY A 135 27.03 -10.42 -38.08
CA GLY A 135 27.67 -11.67 -38.53
C GLY A 135 29.15 -11.43 -38.83
N GLN A 136 30.02 -12.34 -38.40
CA GLN A 136 31.46 -12.26 -38.63
C GLN A 136 31.75 -12.24 -40.14
N GLU A 137 32.61 -11.31 -40.58
CA GLU A 137 33.08 -11.24 -41.96
C GLU A 137 33.93 -12.47 -42.28
N GLU A 138 33.47 -13.29 -43.24
CA GLU A 138 34.24 -14.37 -43.83
C GLU A 138 35.49 -13.78 -44.52
N THR A 139 36.67 -14.13 -44.02
CA THR A 139 37.97 -13.76 -44.60
C THR A 139 38.10 -14.26 -46.05
N PRO A 140 38.64 -13.45 -46.99
CA PRO A 140 38.76 -13.87 -48.38
C PRO A 140 39.82 -14.97 -48.54
N ALA A 141 39.39 -16.12 -49.08
CA ALA A 141 40.29 -17.20 -49.47
C ALA A 141 41.24 -16.71 -50.57
N LYS A 142 42.55 -16.88 -50.33
CA LYS A 142 43.62 -16.57 -51.29
C LYS A 142 43.44 -17.39 -52.56
N GLU A 143 43.44 -16.71 -53.71
CA GLU A 143 43.57 -17.33 -55.02
C GLU A 143 44.93 -18.05 -55.13
N THR A 144 44.89 -19.34 -55.47
CA THR A 144 46.06 -20.08 -55.97
C THR A 144 45.85 -20.37 -57.44
N LYS A 145 46.79 -19.85 -58.23
CA LYS A 145 46.99 -20.01 -59.68
C LYS A 145 47.22 -21.46 -60.10
#